data_AF-A0A962IEH6-F1
#
_entry.id   AF-A0A962IEH6-F1
#
_cell.length_a   1.000
_cell.length_b   1.000
_cell.length_c   1.000
_cell.angle_alpha   90.00
_cell.angle_beta   90.00
_cell.angle_gamma   90.00
#
_symmetry.space_group_name_H-M   'P 1'
#
loop_
_entity.id
_entity.type
_entity.pdbx_description
1 polymer ?
#
loop_
_entity_poly.entity_id
_entity_poly.type
_entity_poly.pdbx_seq_one_letter_code
_entity_poly.pdbx_strand_id
1 'polypeptide(L)'
;TDVIQILNHLAEQEARLILVRHQLHGGVEPYTQISNNLSREINDHYARMFDYFQANPTLADKPVYRNAMLHHLPNLIHEDKTLRERVWSMPRKIQFAILASMVASKLVYTGDDSQAFADMVEAQLQRLPKI
;
A
#
# COMPACT_ATOMS: atom_id res chain seq x y z
N THR A 1 -14.14 -6.53 4.42
CA THR A 1 -13.45 -6.55 5.71
C THR A 1 -13.93 -5.38 6.54
N ASP A 2 -14.30 -5.61 7.80
CA ASP A 2 -14.60 -4.54 8.76
C ASP A 2 -13.30 -3.88 9.29
N VAL A 3 -13.37 -2.68 9.86
CA VAL A 3 -12.23 -1.90 10.37
C VAL A 3 -11.33 -2.74 11.27
N ILE A 4 -11.90 -3.44 12.24
CA ILE A 4 -11.13 -4.25 13.20
C ILE A 4 -10.38 -5.39 12.49
N GLN A 5 -11.00 -6.00 11.48
CA GLN A 5 -10.34 -7.05 10.70
C GLN A 5 -9.19 -6.48 9.85
N ILE A 6 -9.33 -5.28 9.29
CA ILE A 6 -8.23 -4.61 8.57
C ILE A 6 -7.06 -4.34 9.53
N LEU A 7 -7.35 -3.76 10.71
CA LEU A 7 -6.31 -3.45 11.70
C LEU A 7 -5.60 -4.71 12.21
N ASN A 8 -6.34 -5.78 12.51
CA ASN A 8 -5.76 -7.05 12.92
C ASN A 8 -4.87 -7.65 11.84
N HIS A 9 -5.30 -7.60 10.57
CA HIS A 9 -4.50 -8.09 9.46
C HIS A 9 -3.18 -7.32 9.32
N LEU A 10 -3.23 -5.99 9.37
CA LEU A 10 -2.03 -5.15 9.28
C LEU A 10 -1.09 -5.37 10.47
N ALA A 11 -1.63 -5.47 11.69
CA ALA A 11 -0.85 -5.77 12.89
C ALA A 11 -0.16 -7.14 12.79
N GLU A 12 -0.85 -8.15 12.26
CA GLU A 12 -0.27 -9.47 12.01
C GLU A 12 0.86 -9.41 10.97
N GLN A 13 0.66 -8.72 9.85
CA GLN A 13 1.70 -8.54 8.83
C GLN A 13 2.94 -7.86 9.38
N GLU A 14 2.77 -6.77 10.13
CA GLU A 14 3.87 -6.04 10.74
C GLU A 14 4.62 -6.91 11.77
N ALA A 15 3.90 -7.60 12.66
CA ALA A 15 4.50 -8.49 13.64
C ALA A 15 5.33 -9.60 12.97
N ARG A 16 4.80 -10.23 11.90
CA ARG A 16 5.54 -11.25 11.14
C ARG A 16 6.82 -10.67 10.52
N LEU A 17 6.74 -9.49 9.90
CA LEU A 17 7.89 -8.85 9.28
C LEU A 17 8.96 -8.46 10.31
N ILE A 18 8.55 -7.97 11.48
CA ILE A 18 9.46 -7.65 12.59
C ILE A 18 10.25 -8.91 13.01
N LEU A 19 9.56 -10.04 13.17
CA LEU A 19 10.20 -11.31 13.54
C LEU A 19 11.19 -11.79 12.46
N VAL A 20 10.81 -11.71 11.18
CA VAL A 20 11.68 -12.08 10.06
C VAL A 20 12.94 -11.20 10.03
N ARG A 21 12.79 -9.86 10.11
CA ARG A 21 13.94 -8.94 10.10
C ARG A 21 14.85 -9.14 11.31
N HIS A 22 14.29 -9.40 12.49
CA HIS A 22 15.09 -9.72 13.67
C HIS A 22 15.95 -10.95 13.45
N GLN A 23 15.39 -12.02 12.88
CA GLN A 23 16.14 -13.23 12.55
C GLN A 23 17.22 -12.97 11.49
N LEU A 24 16.91 -12.22 10.43
CA LEU A 24 17.86 -11.86 9.38
C LEU A 24 19.04 -11.03 9.90
N HIS A 25 18.82 -10.20 10.92
CA HIS A 25 19.86 -9.41 11.58
C HIS A 25 20.56 -10.16 12.73
N GLY A 26 20.46 -11.49 12.76
CA GLY A 26 21.12 -12.33 13.77
C GLY A 26 20.59 -12.14 15.19
N GLY A 27 19.40 -11.56 15.35
CA GLY A 27 18.77 -11.26 16.63
C GLY A 27 19.42 -10.15 17.45
N VAL A 28 20.23 -9.30 16.81
CA VAL A 28 20.94 -8.21 17.49
C VAL A 28 20.09 -6.94 17.54
N GLU A 29 19.31 -6.66 16.50
CA GLU A 29 18.49 -5.45 16.43
C GLU A 29 17.21 -5.60 17.27
N PRO A 30 16.92 -4.69 18.23
CA PRO A 30 15.71 -4.77 19.04
C PRO A 30 14.43 -4.65 18.20
N TYR A 31 13.39 -5.42 18.55
CA TYR A 31 12.09 -5.38 17.86
C TYR A 31 11.48 -3.98 17.76
N THR A 32 11.65 -3.15 18.78
CA THR A 32 11.18 -1.75 18.79
C THR A 32 11.91 -0.89 17.76
N GLN A 33 13.21 -1.13 17.56
CA GLN A 33 13.99 -0.45 16.53
C GLN A 33 13.54 -0.89 15.13
N ILE A 34 13.28 -2.19 14.94
CA ILE A 34 12.75 -2.72 13.67
C ILE A 34 11.39 -2.10 13.35
N SER A 35 10.46 -2.05 14.31
CA SER A 35 9.15 -1.40 14.13
C SER A 35 9.29 0.10 13.80
N ASN A 36 10.20 0.81 14.46
CA ASN A 36 10.50 2.21 14.12
C ASN A 36 11.06 2.38 12.70
N ASN A 37 11.92 1.46 12.26
CA ASN A 37 12.46 1.47 10.89
C ASN A 37 11.35 1.22 9.86
N LEU A 38 10.48 0.23 10.11
CA LEU A 38 9.33 -0.08 9.26
C LEU A 38 8.40 1.13 9.12
N SER A 39 8.10 1.81 10.23
CA SER A 39 7.29 3.02 10.21
C SER A 39 7.90 4.13 9.35
N ARG A 40 9.23 4.31 9.41
CA ARG A 40 9.94 5.27 8.54
C ARG A 40 9.86 4.86 7.07
N GLU A 41 10.13 3.60 6.77
CA GLU A 41 10.09 3.04 5.42
C GLU A 41 8.70 3.22 4.77
N ILE A 42 7.63 2.89 5.50
CA ILE A 42 6.24 3.11 5.07
C ILE A 42 5.99 4.59 4.79
N ASN A 43 6.44 5.49 5.66
CA ASN A 43 6.25 6.94 5.48
C ASN A 43 7.03 7.49 4.28
N ASP A 44 8.24 6.98 4.01
CA ASP A 44 9.03 7.37 2.85
C ASP A 44 8.37 6.90 1.55
N HIS A 45 7.86 5.66 1.52
CA HIS A 45 7.07 5.17 0.40
C HIS A 45 5.78 5.95 0.23
N TYR A 46 5.09 6.26 1.33
CA TYR A 46 3.86 7.07 1.31
C TYR A 46 4.13 8.43 0.66
N ALA A 47 5.16 9.15 1.08
CA ALA A 47 5.49 10.46 0.54
C ALA A 47 5.73 10.41 -0.98
N ARG A 48 6.55 9.44 -1.44
CA ARG A 48 6.83 9.24 -2.87
C ARG A 48 5.56 8.91 -3.67
N MET A 49 4.70 8.04 -3.15
CA MET A 49 3.45 7.67 -3.82
C MET A 49 2.45 8.82 -3.84
N PHE A 50 2.39 9.58 -2.75
CA PHE A 50 1.52 10.75 -2.64
C PHE A 50 1.91 11.82 -3.67
N ASP A 51 3.19 12.16 -3.77
CA ASP A 51 3.72 13.10 -4.76
C ASP A 51 3.45 12.61 -6.19
N TYR A 52 3.62 11.30 -6.43
CA TYR A 52 3.30 10.68 -7.72
C TYR A 52 1.82 10.84 -8.09
N PHE A 53 0.88 10.62 -7.15
CA PHE A 53 -0.54 10.81 -7.40
C PHE A 53 -0.92 12.29 -7.57
N GLN A 54 -0.26 13.19 -6.84
CA GLN A 54 -0.43 14.64 -7.04
C GLN A 54 0.01 15.10 -8.43
N ALA A 55 1.13 14.56 -8.93
CA ALA A 55 1.61 14.85 -10.27
C ALA A 55 0.75 14.22 -11.38
N ASN A 56 -0.02 13.17 -11.05
CA ASN A 56 -0.84 12.40 -11.99
C ASN A 56 -2.31 12.28 -11.53
N PRO A 57 -3.03 13.41 -11.38
CA PRO A 57 -4.34 13.43 -10.72
C PRO A 57 -5.43 12.62 -11.43
N THR A 58 -5.31 12.41 -12.74
CA THR A 58 -6.27 11.62 -13.53
C THR A 58 -6.21 10.12 -13.23
N LEU A 59 -5.16 9.63 -12.56
CA LEU A 59 -5.05 8.22 -12.18
C LEU A 59 -6.18 7.80 -11.24
N ALA A 60 -6.56 8.65 -10.28
CA ALA A 60 -7.63 8.36 -9.33
C ALA A 60 -9.01 8.18 -9.99
N ASP A 61 -9.19 8.61 -11.25
CA ASP A 61 -10.42 8.39 -12.01
C ASP A 61 -10.48 7.06 -12.74
N LYS A 62 -9.32 6.43 -12.96
CA LYS A 62 -9.26 5.15 -13.68
C LYS A 62 -9.94 4.07 -12.83
N PRO A 63 -10.74 3.16 -13.45
CA PRO A 63 -11.48 2.13 -12.73
C PRO A 63 -10.62 1.27 -11.80
N VAL A 64 -9.38 0.95 -12.20
CA VAL A 64 -8.45 0.15 -11.38
C VAL A 64 -8.08 0.85 -10.07
N TYR A 65 -7.85 2.16 -10.07
CA TYR A 65 -7.50 2.92 -8.86
C TYR A 65 -8.71 3.14 -7.97
N ARG A 66 -9.90 3.35 -8.56
CA ARG A 66 -11.16 3.40 -7.80
C ARG A 66 -11.44 2.08 -7.10
N ASN A 67 -11.27 0.96 -7.80
CA ASN A 67 -11.46 -0.35 -7.20
C ASN A 67 -10.44 -0.59 -6.08
N ALA A 68 -9.18 -0.22 -6.30
CA ALA A 68 -8.13 -0.35 -5.28
C ALA A 68 -8.43 0.49 -4.02
N MET A 69 -8.85 1.76 -4.17
CA MET A 69 -9.30 2.58 -3.04
C MET A 69 -10.42 1.90 -2.26
N LEU A 70 -11.45 1.40 -2.95
CA LEU A 70 -12.54 0.71 -2.28
C LEU A 70 -12.02 -0.50 -1.51
N HIS A 71 -11.25 -1.39 -2.13
CA HIS A 71 -10.68 -2.57 -1.46
C HIS A 71 -9.87 -2.27 -0.20
N HIS A 72 -9.27 -1.08 -0.10
CA HIS A 72 -8.57 -0.65 1.10
C HIS A 72 -9.50 -0.13 2.21
N LEU A 73 -10.68 0.34 1.85
CA LEU A 73 -11.65 0.91 2.76
C LEU A 73 -12.53 -0.16 3.42
N PRO A 74 -13.12 0.13 4.59
CA PRO A 74 -14.01 -0.81 5.28
C PRO A 74 -15.26 -1.15 4.45
N ASN A 75 -15.80 -2.36 4.65
CA ASN A 75 -17.02 -2.85 3.97
C ASN A 75 -18.21 -1.91 4.08
N LEU A 76 -18.36 -1.20 5.20
CA LEU A 76 -19.41 -0.20 5.38
C LEU A 76 -19.45 0.81 4.22
N ILE A 77 -18.28 1.20 3.69
CA ILE A 77 -18.18 2.13 2.55
C ILE A 77 -18.56 1.46 1.22
N HIS A 78 -18.33 0.15 1.08
CA HIS A 78 -18.74 -0.59 -0.11
C HIS A 78 -20.26 -0.82 -0.16
N GLU A 79 -20.85 -1.17 0.98
CA GLU A 79 -22.24 -1.59 1.11
C GLU A 79 -23.20 -0.41 1.04
N ASP A 80 -22.79 0.76 1.56
CA ASP A 80 -23.58 1.99 1.50
C ASP A 80 -23.23 2.82 0.25
N LYS A 81 -24.23 2.94 -0.66
CA LYS A 81 -24.10 3.73 -1.89
C LYS A 81 -23.74 5.20 -1.61
N THR A 82 -24.31 5.82 -0.59
CA THR A 82 -24.07 7.21 -0.21
C THR A 82 -22.64 7.40 0.26
N LEU A 83 -22.13 6.49 1.09
CA LEU A 83 -20.74 6.55 1.56
C LEU A 83 -19.76 6.34 0.41
N ARG A 84 -20.03 5.39 -0.48
CA ARG A 84 -19.24 5.18 -1.69
C ARG A 84 -19.18 6.42 -2.58
N GLU A 85 -20.31 7.09 -2.82
CA GLU A 85 -20.36 8.32 -3.60
C GLU A 85 -19.57 9.47 -2.95
N ARG A 86 -19.55 9.53 -1.61
CA ARG A 86 -18.71 10.50 -0.87
C ARG A 86 -17.21 10.26 -1.07
N VAL A 87 -16.78 9.02 -1.29
CA VAL A 87 -15.38 8.73 -1.66
C VAL A 87 -15.00 9.38 -2.99
N TRP A 88 -15.96 9.52 -3.91
CA TRP A 88 -15.70 10.11 -5.22
C TRP A 88 -15.75 11.63 -5.22
N SER A 89 -16.54 12.22 -4.32
CA SER A 89 -16.67 13.67 -4.20
C SER A 89 -15.70 14.31 -3.20
N MET A 90 -14.95 13.53 -2.42
CA MET A 90 -13.95 14.09 -1.50
C MET A 90 -12.80 14.79 -2.24
N PRO A 91 -12.10 15.73 -1.58
CA PRO A 91 -10.93 16.38 -2.16
C PRO A 91 -9.90 15.36 -2.66
N ARG A 92 -9.32 15.62 -3.84
CA ARG A 92 -8.31 14.76 -4.47
C ARG A 92 -7.16 14.40 -3.54
N LYS A 93 -6.73 15.36 -2.70
CA LYS A 93 -5.71 15.15 -1.68
C LYS A 93 -6.01 13.95 -0.77
N ILE A 94 -7.28 13.74 -0.41
CA ILE A 94 -7.71 12.62 0.44
C ILE A 94 -7.69 11.31 -0.35
N GLN A 95 -8.18 11.31 -1.60
CA GLN A 95 -8.10 10.14 -2.48
C GLN A 95 -6.64 9.69 -2.69
N PHE A 96 -5.72 10.64 -2.86
CA PHE A 96 -4.30 10.37 -3.02
C PHE A 96 -3.68 9.83 -1.72
N ALA A 97 -4.07 10.35 -0.56
CA ALA A 97 -3.62 9.84 0.72
C ALA A 97 -4.05 8.37 0.94
N ILE A 98 -5.30 8.02 0.59
CA ILE A 98 -5.81 6.64 0.67
C ILE A 98 -5.03 5.70 -0.25
N LEU A 99 -4.80 6.12 -1.50
CA LEU A 99 -4.02 5.32 -2.45
C LEU A 99 -2.56 5.17 -1.99
N ALA A 100 -1.94 6.26 -1.54
CA ALA A 100 -0.56 6.26 -1.09
C ALA A 100 -0.37 5.38 0.16
N SER A 101 -1.25 5.46 1.15
CA SER A 101 -1.18 4.63 2.36
C SER A 101 -1.31 3.15 2.03
N MET A 102 -2.28 2.81 1.18
CA MET A 102 -2.50 1.44 0.74
C MET A 102 -1.25 0.86 0.04
N VAL A 103 -0.69 1.58 -0.93
CA VAL A 103 0.46 1.09 -1.70
C VAL A 103 1.71 1.02 -0.83
N ALA A 104 1.98 2.04 -0.01
CA ALA A 104 3.16 2.11 0.83
C ALA A 104 3.23 0.98 1.86
N SER A 105 2.14 0.75 2.61
CA SER A 105 2.08 -0.35 3.57
C SER A 105 2.21 -1.71 2.87
N LYS A 106 1.57 -1.88 1.70
CA LYS A 106 1.66 -3.13 0.96
C LYS A 106 3.08 -3.42 0.49
N LEU A 107 3.80 -2.43 -0.06
CA LEU A 107 5.19 -2.60 -0.51
C LEU A 107 6.09 -3.12 0.62
N VAL A 108 6.01 -2.50 1.81
CA VAL A 108 6.83 -2.90 2.96
C VAL A 108 6.43 -4.27 3.49
N TYR A 109 5.13 -4.54 3.66
CA TYR A 109 4.66 -5.80 4.26
C TYR A 109 4.75 -7.01 3.33
N THR A 110 4.65 -6.83 2.00
CA THR A 110 4.82 -7.96 1.08
C THR A 110 6.29 -8.37 0.95
N GLY A 111 7.24 -7.53 1.39
CA GLY A 111 8.63 -7.91 1.66
C GLY A 111 9.43 -8.48 0.49
N ASP A 112 8.85 -8.60 -0.70
CA ASP A 112 9.48 -9.25 -1.83
C ASP A 112 9.79 -8.21 -2.89
N ASP A 113 10.81 -7.41 -2.59
CA ASP A 113 11.51 -6.60 -3.59
C ASP A 113 11.87 -7.48 -4.79
N SER A 114 12.17 -8.77 -4.61
CA SER A 114 12.49 -9.71 -5.69
C SER A 114 11.29 -10.05 -6.56
N GLN A 115 10.11 -10.36 -6.00
CA GLN A 115 8.91 -10.66 -6.80
C GLN A 115 8.31 -9.40 -7.41
N ALA A 116 8.28 -8.28 -6.69
CA ALA A 116 7.86 -6.99 -7.24
C ALA A 116 8.82 -6.51 -8.35
N PHE A 117 10.13 -6.74 -8.18
CA PHE A 117 11.14 -6.51 -9.23
C PHE A 117 10.96 -7.47 -10.39
N ALA A 118 10.74 -8.76 -10.17
CA ALA A 118 10.48 -9.75 -11.22
C ALA A 118 9.24 -9.38 -12.03
N ASP A 119 8.15 -9.00 -11.37
CA ASP A 119 6.92 -8.54 -12.01
C ASP A 119 7.15 -7.24 -12.80
N MET A 120 7.98 -6.32 -12.27
CA MET A 120 8.40 -5.12 -13.01
C MET A 120 9.27 -5.45 -14.23
N VAL A 121 10.22 -6.39 -14.10
CA VAL A 121 11.10 -6.84 -15.19
C VAL A 121 10.27 -7.50 -16.28
N GLU A 122 9.38 -8.43 -15.93
CA GLU A 122 8.43 -9.06 -16.84
C GLU A 122 7.55 -8.01 -17.55
N ALA A 123 7.02 -7.03 -16.82
CA ALA A 123 6.22 -5.96 -17.41
C ALA A 123 7.02 -5.08 -18.39
N GLN A 124 8.33 -4.89 -18.19
CA GLN A 124 9.19 -4.18 -19.15
C GLN A 124 9.56 -5.05 -20.36
N LEU A 125 9.85 -6.33 -20.15
CA LEU A 125 10.14 -7.28 -21.23
C LEU A 125 8.94 -7.46 -22.17
N GLN A 126 7.72 -7.49 -21.64
CA GLN A 126 6.48 -7.56 -22.43
C GLN A 126 6.20 -6.31 -23.26
N ARG A 127 6.83 -5.17 -22.95
CA ARG A 127 6.72 -3.92 -23.72
C ARG A 127 7.73 -3.82 -24.85
N LEU A 128 8.71 -4.74 -24.91
CA LEU A 128 9.63 -4.80 -26.02
C LEU A 128 8.89 -5.28 -27.28
N PRO A 129 9.18 -4.69 -28.46
CA PRO A 129 8.60 -5.15 -29.71
C PRO A 129 9.00 -6.61 -29.92
N LYS A 130 8.00 -7.47 -30.20
CA LYS A 130 8.25 -8.87 -30.55
C LYS A 130 8.95 -8.90 -31.91
N ILE A 131 10.11 -9.55 -31.96
CA ILE A 131 10.88 -9.81 -33.18
C ILE A 131 10.17 -10.92 -33.97
#